data_AF-A0A921H7M3-F1
#
_entry.id   AF-A0A921H7M3-F1
#
_cell.length_a   1.000
_cell.length_b   1.000
_cell.length_c   1.000
_cell.angle_alpha   90.00
_cell.angle_beta   90.00
_cell.angle_gamma   90.00
#
_symmetry.space_group_name_H-M   'P 1'
#
loop_
_entity.id
_entity.type
_entity.pdbx_description
1 polymer ?
#
loop_
_entity_poly.entity_id
_entity_poly.type
_entity_poly.pdbx_seq_one_letter_code
_entity_poly.pdbx_strand_id
1 'polypeptide(L)'
;MKMIKLISKTCYKLYVVLFCCILNTGVLNASNRLDVDTTVYVVADEGPKFKGDMTQWIGENVQYPQVAWDNGIMGKVIVAFIVEKDGKVSNVQVVRGVHESLDAEALRVFNKMPAWKPAKINGENVRYRFTCPLMFNIERAVAEPYLYDEFIAMLEREGKIPLENIQEETDPVIIQMYVAQKQQFLKGGESAFKLVLDRMSPSYNVRVPASFIREYKLDKEQQKKLEVVYKWKRLEQEKLIKRMGKKDLIKRFAELSPLFAHLNILEEVKIRECMNPEQHLLYFNDLMKEKMIAHEPDGNEPCSCKCFYHLNVSLHGIAGIQNRIVREVKYPMIAQEHNIQGKVVVGFLINMDGRVSDVHVVQSVDPSLDAESVRVIRQLPPFIPVICPIHKRKVAVYYTAPINFKLQ
;
A
#
# COMPACT_ATOMS: atom_id res chain seq x y z
N MET A 1 -63.91 -26.79 73.42
CA MET A 1 -65.33 -27.17 73.57
C MET A 1 -66.17 -26.29 72.63
N LYS A 2 -66.98 -26.94 71.78
CA LYS A 2 -67.95 -26.43 70.77
C LYS A 2 -68.62 -25.08 71.13
N MET A 3 -69.02 -24.18 70.22
CA MET A 3 -69.85 -24.41 69.03
C MET A 3 -69.66 -23.37 67.91
N ILE A 4 -69.71 -23.89 66.68
CA ILE A 4 -69.95 -23.24 65.38
C ILE A 4 -71.41 -23.48 64.98
N LYS A 5 -72.08 -22.49 64.37
CA LYS A 5 -73.15 -22.54 63.34
C LYS A 5 -73.78 -21.14 63.26
N LEU A 6 -74.25 -20.55 62.15
CA LEU A 6 -74.34 -20.80 60.72
C LEU A 6 -74.96 -19.49 60.14
N ILE A 7 -74.97 -19.30 58.81
CA ILE A 7 -75.71 -18.28 58.01
C ILE A 7 -74.86 -17.01 57.73
N SER A 8 -74.59 -16.53 56.50
CA SER A 8 -75.21 -16.73 55.17
C SER A 8 -74.16 -16.51 54.06
N LYS A 9 -74.13 -17.41 53.08
CA LYS A 9 -73.23 -17.46 51.90
C LYS A 9 -73.85 -16.84 50.64
N THR A 10 -74.84 -15.97 50.76
CA THR A 10 -75.68 -15.57 49.60
C THR A 10 -75.32 -14.22 48.96
N CYS A 11 -74.50 -13.36 49.59
CA CYS A 11 -74.21 -12.01 49.06
C CYS A 11 -72.96 -11.88 48.16
N TYR A 12 -72.10 -12.90 48.06
CA TYR A 12 -70.85 -12.81 47.28
C TYR A 12 -70.98 -13.27 45.80
N LYS A 13 -72.08 -13.91 45.42
CA LYS A 13 -72.30 -14.40 44.03
C LYS A 13 -72.93 -13.37 43.09
N LEU A 14 -73.51 -12.27 43.60
CA LEU A 14 -74.14 -11.25 42.76
C LEU A 14 -73.14 -10.21 42.22
N TYR A 15 -72.01 -10.00 42.89
CA TYR A 15 -70.96 -9.07 42.43
C TYR A 15 -70.03 -9.65 41.35
N VAL A 16 -69.93 -10.98 41.23
CA VAL A 16 -69.04 -11.63 40.24
C VAL A 16 -69.68 -11.70 38.84
N VAL A 17 -71.01 -11.62 38.73
CA VAL A 17 -71.70 -11.70 37.43
C VAL A 17 -71.84 -10.33 36.75
N LEU A 18 -71.83 -9.22 37.50
CA LEU A 18 -71.98 -7.88 36.92
C LEU A 18 -70.68 -7.30 36.31
N PHE A 19 -69.52 -7.88 36.58
CA PHE A 19 -68.25 -7.47 35.95
C PHE A 19 -68.03 -8.13 34.57
N CYS A 20 -68.86 -9.11 34.18
CA CYS A 20 -68.76 -9.81 32.89
C CYS A 20 -69.52 -9.14 31.73
N CYS A 21 -70.29 -8.06 31.95
CA CYS A 21 -71.20 -7.53 30.92
C CYS A 21 -70.90 -6.11 30.43
N ILE A 22 -69.79 -5.47 30.81
CA ILE A 22 -69.40 -4.12 30.28
C ILE A 22 -68.25 -4.21 29.25
N LEU A 23 -67.81 -5.40 28.85
CA LEU A 23 -66.73 -5.56 27.86
C LEU A 23 -67.23 -6.16 26.53
N ASN A 24 -68.36 -5.71 26.01
CA ASN A 24 -68.65 -5.92 24.59
C ASN A 24 -69.72 -4.98 24.03
N THR A 25 -69.30 -3.78 23.62
CA THR A 25 -69.78 -3.15 22.38
C THR A 25 -68.77 -2.10 21.92
N GLY A 26 -68.00 -2.44 20.89
CA GLY A 26 -67.68 -1.48 19.84
C GLY A 26 -66.27 -0.88 19.83
N VAL A 27 -65.60 -1.17 18.70
CA VAL A 27 -64.66 -0.30 17.97
C VAL A 27 -63.16 -0.51 18.25
N LEU A 28 -62.57 -1.24 17.29
CA LEU A 28 -61.21 -1.13 16.75
C LEU A 28 -60.07 -1.12 17.79
N ASN A 29 -59.54 -2.30 18.11
CA ASN A 29 -58.14 -2.40 18.50
C ASN A 29 -57.41 -3.38 17.59
N ALA A 30 -56.40 -2.83 16.93
CA ALA A 30 -55.56 -3.44 15.93
C ALA A 30 -55.12 -4.84 16.32
N SER A 31 -55.49 -5.83 15.50
CA SER A 31 -54.73 -7.05 15.37
C SER A 31 -53.39 -6.74 14.70
N ASN A 32 -52.49 -6.03 15.40
CA ASN A 32 -51.07 -6.16 15.17
C ASN A 32 -50.63 -7.48 15.83
N ARG A 33 -50.99 -8.61 15.20
CA ARG A 33 -50.13 -9.77 15.31
C ARG A 33 -48.82 -9.33 14.67
N LEU A 34 -47.78 -9.14 15.48
CA LEU A 34 -46.42 -9.16 14.97
C LEU A 34 -46.23 -10.57 14.39
N ASP A 35 -46.49 -10.69 13.10
CA ASP A 35 -46.13 -11.85 12.32
C ASP A 35 -44.60 -11.82 12.20
N VAL A 36 -43.93 -12.25 13.26
CA VAL A 36 -42.49 -12.43 13.25
C VAL A 36 -42.23 -13.77 12.58
N ASP A 37 -42.54 -13.85 11.29
CA ASP A 37 -42.05 -14.91 10.44
C ASP A 37 -40.51 -14.85 10.46
N THR A 38 -39.92 -15.73 11.26
CA THR A 38 -38.47 -15.87 11.43
C THR A 38 -37.84 -16.77 10.38
N THR A 39 -38.62 -17.27 9.41
CA THR A 39 -38.13 -18.20 8.40
C THR A 39 -37.03 -17.55 7.57
N VAL A 40 -35.91 -18.27 7.42
CA VAL A 40 -34.77 -17.83 6.63
C VAL A 40 -34.64 -18.74 5.43
N TYR A 41 -34.82 -18.16 4.25
CA TYR A 41 -34.80 -18.87 2.98
C TYR A 41 -33.38 -18.95 2.41
N VAL A 42 -33.12 -19.99 1.61
CA VAL A 42 -31.87 -20.17 0.84
C VAL A 42 -32.12 -20.30 -0.66
N VAL A 43 -33.40 -20.32 -1.06
CA VAL A 43 -33.91 -20.35 -2.43
C VAL A 43 -35.12 -19.42 -2.47
N ALA A 44 -35.22 -18.58 -3.50
CA ALA A 44 -36.29 -17.61 -3.68
C ALA A 44 -36.56 -17.37 -5.17
N ASP A 45 -37.73 -16.85 -5.52
CA ASP A 45 -38.09 -16.49 -6.89
C ASP A 45 -37.18 -15.36 -7.40
N GLU A 46 -36.91 -14.38 -6.53
CA GLU A 46 -35.90 -13.35 -6.73
C GLU A 46 -34.93 -13.34 -5.55
N GLY A 47 -33.64 -13.60 -5.80
CA GLY A 47 -32.61 -13.52 -4.77
C GLY A 47 -32.31 -12.07 -4.34
N PRO A 48 -31.63 -11.88 -3.19
CA PRO A 48 -31.25 -10.54 -2.73
C PRO A 48 -30.21 -9.94 -3.67
N LYS A 49 -30.25 -8.62 -3.88
CA LYS A 49 -29.33 -7.91 -4.79
C LYS A 49 -28.65 -6.74 -4.09
N PHE A 50 -27.32 -6.70 -4.14
CA PHE A 50 -26.55 -5.56 -3.69
C PHE A 50 -26.85 -4.34 -4.59
N LYS A 51 -26.81 -3.14 -4.02
CA LYS A 51 -27.01 -1.90 -4.79
C LYS A 51 -25.65 -1.49 -5.38
N GLY A 52 -25.43 -1.79 -6.66
CA GLY A 52 -24.17 -1.52 -7.36
C GLY A 52 -23.28 -2.77 -7.43
N ASP A 53 -21.97 -2.56 -7.49
CA ASP A 53 -20.98 -3.64 -7.52
C ASP A 53 -20.51 -3.99 -6.10
N MET A 54 -20.91 -5.18 -5.63
CA MET A 54 -20.53 -5.67 -4.31
C MET A 54 -19.02 -5.90 -4.19
N THR A 55 -18.38 -6.40 -5.25
CA THR A 55 -16.95 -6.71 -5.26
C THR A 55 -16.14 -5.42 -5.13
N GLN A 56 -16.52 -4.38 -5.88
CA GLN A 56 -15.89 -3.08 -5.77
C GLN A 56 -16.08 -2.46 -4.38
N TRP A 57 -17.31 -2.48 -3.85
CA TRP A 57 -17.59 -1.92 -2.52
C TRP A 57 -16.79 -2.65 -1.43
N ILE A 58 -16.70 -3.98 -1.49
CA ILE A 58 -15.88 -4.77 -0.57
C ILE A 58 -14.41 -4.36 -0.70
N GLY A 59 -13.88 -4.25 -1.92
CA GLY A 59 -12.49 -3.85 -2.18
C GLY A 59 -12.14 -2.47 -1.61
N GLU A 60 -13.07 -1.51 -1.67
CA GLU A 60 -12.90 -0.15 -1.12
C GLU A 60 -12.99 -0.10 0.42
N ASN A 61 -13.66 -1.09 1.04
CA ASN A 61 -13.93 -1.10 2.48
C ASN A 61 -13.07 -2.09 3.26
N VAL A 62 -12.51 -3.11 2.62
CA VAL A 62 -11.66 -4.12 3.25
C VAL A 62 -10.28 -3.56 3.54
N GLN A 63 -9.75 -3.88 4.71
CA GLN A 63 -8.42 -3.52 5.14
C GLN A 63 -7.66 -4.78 5.51
N TYR A 64 -6.59 -5.09 4.77
CA TYR A 64 -5.75 -6.23 5.11
C TYR A 64 -5.19 -6.07 6.54
N PRO A 65 -5.49 -7.00 7.48
CA PRO A 65 -4.99 -6.91 8.84
C PRO A 65 -3.47 -6.98 8.89
N GLN A 66 -2.81 -6.09 9.65
CA GLN A 66 -1.34 -6.05 9.71
C GLN A 66 -0.73 -7.38 10.16
N VAL A 67 -1.34 -8.05 11.14
CA VAL A 67 -0.89 -9.36 11.62
C VAL A 67 -0.94 -10.42 10.51
N ALA A 68 -1.97 -10.39 9.66
CA ALA A 68 -2.05 -11.33 8.54
C ALA A 68 -1.02 -11.00 7.46
N TRP A 69 -0.85 -9.71 7.18
CA TRP A 69 0.13 -9.22 6.22
C TRP A 69 1.57 -9.61 6.60
N ASP A 70 1.98 -9.30 7.83
CA ASP A 70 3.34 -9.57 8.34
C ASP A 70 3.69 -11.06 8.32
N ASN A 71 2.70 -11.92 8.52
CA ASN A 71 2.88 -13.37 8.56
C ASN A 71 2.58 -14.05 7.21
N GLY A 72 2.32 -13.30 6.14
CA GLY A 72 2.02 -13.86 4.82
C GLY A 72 0.73 -14.69 4.78
N ILE A 73 -0.20 -14.46 5.72
CA ILE A 73 -1.43 -15.23 5.86
C ILE A 73 -2.41 -14.73 4.81
N MET A 74 -2.79 -15.61 3.89
CA MET A 74 -3.71 -15.35 2.78
C MET A 74 -4.71 -16.49 2.65
N GLY A 75 -5.83 -16.24 1.96
CA GLY A 75 -6.80 -17.29 1.68
C GLY A 75 -8.23 -16.79 1.54
N LYS A 76 -9.15 -17.75 1.43
CA LYS A 76 -10.57 -17.52 1.16
C LYS A 76 -11.40 -17.73 2.42
N VAL A 77 -11.86 -16.63 3.02
CA VAL A 77 -12.82 -16.60 4.13
C VAL A 77 -14.23 -16.72 3.56
N ILE A 78 -15.06 -17.63 4.08
CA ILE A 78 -16.46 -17.79 3.66
C ILE A 78 -17.35 -17.19 4.74
N VAL A 79 -18.09 -16.14 4.38
CA VAL A 79 -19.01 -15.43 5.26
C VAL A 79 -20.45 -15.78 4.89
N ALA A 80 -21.26 -16.13 5.87
CA ALA A 80 -22.71 -16.21 5.72
C ALA A 80 -23.38 -15.08 6.50
N PHE A 81 -24.47 -14.56 5.96
CA PHE A 81 -25.27 -13.51 6.60
C PHE A 81 -26.72 -13.59 6.13
N ILE A 82 -27.60 -12.89 6.81
CA ILE A 82 -29.01 -12.79 6.46
C ILE A 82 -29.27 -11.40 5.89
N VAL A 83 -29.88 -11.36 4.71
CA VAL A 83 -30.52 -10.15 4.18
C VAL A 83 -31.95 -10.12 4.69
N GLU A 84 -32.26 -9.14 5.52
CA GLU A 84 -33.58 -8.97 6.13
C GLU A 84 -34.61 -8.43 5.15
N LYS A 85 -35.89 -8.46 5.52
CA LYS A 85 -37.02 -7.97 4.69
C LYS A 85 -36.90 -6.46 4.35
N ASP A 86 -36.18 -5.70 5.17
CA ASP A 86 -35.85 -4.27 4.95
C ASP A 86 -34.53 -4.07 4.18
N GLY A 87 -33.86 -5.16 3.79
CA GLY A 87 -32.59 -5.17 3.09
C GLY A 87 -31.36 -5.04 3.99
N LYS A 88 -31.51 -4.85 5.31
CA LYS A 88 -30.33 -4.79 6.20
C LYS A 88 -29.67 -6.15 6.31
N VAL A 89 -28.36 -6.12 6.52
CA VAL A 89 -27.57 -7.32 6.79
C VAL A 89 -27.60 -7.60 8.29
N SER A 90 -27.88 -8.85 8.66
CA SER A 90 -27.87 -9.32 10.05
C SER A 90 -27.19 -10.70 10.14
N ASN A 91 -26.93 -11.15 11.37
CA ASN A 91 -26.41 -12.49 11.67
C ASN A 91 -25.19 -12.89 10.81
N VAL A 92 -24.23 -11.96 10.68
CA VAL A 92 -22.99 -12.18 9.94
C VAL A 92 -22.11 -13.16 10.70
N GLN A 93 -21.70 -14.24 10.03
CA GLN A 93 -20.93 -15.33 10.62
C GLN A 93 -19.86 -15.80 9.63
N VAL A 94 -18.67 -16.11 10.13
CA VAL A 94 -17.65 -16.82 9.35
C VAL A 94 -17.96 -18.30 9.39
N VAL A 95 -18.29 -18.89 8.24
CA VAL A 95 -18.60 -20.33 8.09
C VAL A 95 -17.32 -21.12 7.87
N ARG A 96 -16.33 -20.51 7.21
CA ARG A 96 -15.00 -21.08 7.04
C ARG A 96 -13.96 -19.97 7.11
N GLY A 97 -13.18 -19.98 8.17
CA GLY A 97 -12.11 -19.03 8.41
C GLY A 97 -10.78 -19.45 7.79
N VAL A 98 -9.82 -18.53 7.84
CA VAL A 98 -8.40 -18.79 7.50
C VAL A 98 -7.53 -18.51 8.72
N HIS A 99 -7.73 -17.34 9.32
CA HIS A 99 -7.02 -16.88 10.50
C HIS A 99 -7.87 -15.82 11.20
N GLU A 100 -7.81 -15.76 12.53
CA GLU A 100 -8.66 -14.90 13.36
C GLU A 100 -8.67 -13.43 12.89
N SER A 101 -7.52 -12.90 12.48
CA SER A 101 -7.42 -11.53 11.98
C SER A 101 -8.17 -11.30 10.67
N LEU A 102 -8.11 -12.24 9.72
CA LEU A 102 -8.85 -12.14 8.44
C LEU A 102 -10.35 -12.34 8.67
N ASP A 103 -10.70 -13.25 9.57
CA ASP A 103 -12.07 -13.55 9.94
C ASP A 103 -12.74 -12.33 10.61
N ALA A 104 -12.05 -11.68 11.56
CA ALA A 104 -12.51 -10.46 12.20
C ALA A 104 -12.72 -9.31 11.21
N GLU A 105 -11.81 -9.17 10.24
CA GLU A 105 -11.95 -8.15 9.19
C GLU A 105 -13.12 -8.44 8.25
N ALA A 106 -13.32 -9.70 7.87
CA ALA A 106 -14.48 -10.11 7.09
C ALA A 106 -15.78 -9.78 7.85
N LEU A 107 -15.87 -10.10 9.14
CA LEU A 107 -17.01 -9.73 9.97
C LEU A 107 -17.23 -8.22 10.00
N ARG A 108 -16.17 -7.41 10.18
CA ARG A 108 -16.25 -5.94 10.21
C ARG A 108 -16.83 -5.37 8.91
N VAL A 109 -16.34 -5.83 7.76
CA VAL A 109 -16.79 -5.35 6.44
C VAL A 109 -18.24 -5.72 6.19
N PHE A 110 -18.62 -6.98 6.42
CA PHE A 110 -19.98 -7.45 6.15
C PHE A 110 -21.02 -6.84 7.10
N ASN A 111 -20.67 -6.55 8.36
CA ASN A 111 -21.54 -5.82 9.27
C ASN A 111 -21.76 -4.35 8.88
N LYS A 112 -20.90 -3.78 8.04
CA LYS A 112 -21.01 -2.39 7.54
C LYS A 112 -21.70 -2.28 6.19
N MET A 113 -22.20 -3.40 5.63
CA MET A 113 -22.83 -3.38 4.32
C MET A 113 -24.06 -2.45 4.29
N PRO A 114 -24.23 -1.67 3.21
CA PRO A 114 -25.46 -0.90 3.00
C PRO A 114 -26.66 -1.83 2.80
N ALA A 115 -27.87 -1.29 2.97
CA ALA A 115 -29.09 -2.06 2.76
C ALA A 115 -29.25 -2.54 1.30
N TRP A 116 -29.46 -3.84 1.15
CA TRP A 116 -29.67 -4.57 -0.10
C TRP A 116 -31.10 -4.40 -0.62
N LYS A 117 -31.34 -4.84 -1.86
CA LYS A 117 -32.69 -5.22 -2.28
C LYS A 117 -32.97 -6.62 -1.69
N PRO A 118 -34.04 -6.80 -0.89
CA PRO A 118 -34.36 -8.08 -0.26
C PRO A 118 -34.75 -9.13 -1.31
N ALA A 119 -34.67 -10.39 -0.91
CA ALA A 119 -35.19 -11.49 -1.71
C ALA A 119 -36.72 -11.51 -1.70
N LYS A 120 -37.35 -12.08 -2.73
CA LYS A 120 -38.80 -12.22 -2.83
C LYS A 120 -39.24 -13.65 -3.09
N ILE A 121 -40.30 -14.06 -2.41
CA ILE A 121 -41.06 -15.28 -2.69
C ILE A 121 -42.53 -14.87 -2.80
N ASN A 122 -43.20 -15.30 -3.87
CA ASN A 122 -44.60 -14.92 -4.15
C ASN A 122 -44.85 -13.39 -4.11
N GLY A 123 -43.85 -12.59 -4.48
CA GLY A 123 -43.91 -11.13 -4.46
C GLY A 123 -43.66 -10.46 -3.10
N GLU A 124 -43.54 -11.22 -2.01
CA GLU A 124 -43.28 -10.69 -0.67
C GLU A 124 -41.79 -10.73 -0.32
N ASN A 125 -41.30 -9.70 0.38
CA ASN A 125 -39.92 -9.65 0.83
C ASN A 125 -39.69 -10.68 1.96
N VAL A 126 -38.67 -11.51 1.81
CA VAL A 126 -38.33 -12.58 2.76
C VAL A 126 -36.92 -12.44 3.30
N ARG A 127 -36.66 -13.04 4.47
CA ARG A 127 -35.30 -13.13 5.04
C ARG A 127 -34.53 -14.18 4.26
N TYR A 128 -33.35 -13.83 3.78
CA TYR A 128 -32.57 -14.71 2.90
C TYR A 128 -31.16 -14.91 3.42
N ARG A 129 -30.74 -16.16 3.59
CA ARG A 129 -29.36 -16.49 3.95
C ARG A 129 -28.50 -16.49 2.69
N PHE A 130 -27.50 -15.62 2.68
CA PHE A 130 -26.53 -15.49 1.60
C PHE A 130 -25.15 -15.90 2.09
N THR A 131 -24.36 -16.53 1.21
CA THR A 131 -22.98 -16.91 1.50
C THR A 131 -22.07 -16.25 0.48
N CYS A 132 -21.10 -15.46 0.95
CA CYS A 132 -20.16 -14.76 0.10
C CYS A 132 -18.72 -15.22 0.41
N PRO A 133 -17.95 -15.64 -0.60
CA PRO A 133 -16.52 -15.85 -0.45
C PRO A 133 -15.78 -14.50 -0.52
N LEU A 134 -14.97 -14.20 0.50
CA LEU A 134 -14.02 -13.09 0.49
C LEU A 134 -12.60 -13.63 0.34
N MET A 135 -11.92 -13.22 -0.73
CA MET A 135 -10.53 -13.58 -0.97
C MET A 135 -9.61 -12.52 -0.39
N PHE A 136 -8.74 -12.93 0.53
CA PHE A 136 -7.60 -12.15 0.99
C PHE A 136 -6.37 -12.64 0.24
N ASN A 137 -5.81 -11.78 -0.61
CA ASN A 137 -4.56 -12.04 -1.30
C ASN A 137 -3.54 -10.96 -0.93
N ILE A 138 -2.29 -11.38 -0.80
CA ILE A 138 -1.17 -10.47 -0.62
C ILE A 138 -0.42 -10.46 -1.94
N GLU A 139 -0.55 -9.37 -2.69
CA GLU A 139 0.39 -9.07 -3.77
C GLU A 139 1.69 -8.58 -3.12
N ARG A 140 2.54 -9.54 -2.73
CA ARG A 140 3.85 -9.25 -2.17
C ARG A 140 4.87 -9.36 -3.29
N ALA A 141 5.52 -8.23 -3.58
CA ALA A 141 6.75 -8.30 -4.32
C ALA A 141 7.85 -8.92 -3.43
N VAL A 142 8.73 -9.70 -4.06
CA VAL A 142 9.95 -10.22 -3.41
C VAL A 142 11.13 -9.43 -3.93
N ALA A 143 12.03 -9.02 -3.03
CA ALA A 143 13.23 -8.33 -3.42
C ALA A 143 14.25 -9.35 -3.94
N GLU A 144 14.70 -9.18 -5.18
CA GLU A 144 15.74 -9.98 -5.80
C GLU A 144 16.91 -9.09 -6.24
N PRO A 145 18.15 -9.63 -6.31
CA PRO A 145 19.27 -8.89 -6.87
C PRO A 145 19.02 -8.52 -8.33
N TYR A 146 19.49 -7.34 -8.74
CA TYR A 146 19.48 -6.97 -10.15
C TYR A 146 20.45 -7.86 -10.93
N LEU A 147 20.00 -8.47 -12.02
CA LEU A 147 20.87 -9.27 -12.87
C LEU A 147 21.47 -8.43 -14.01
N TYR A 148 22.74 -8.71 -14.34
CA TYR A 148 23.46 -7.94 -15.35
C TYR A 148 22.80 -8.02 -16.73
N ASP A 149 22.41 -9.21 -17.17
CA ASP A 149 21.78 -9.41 -18.49
C ASP A 149 20.46 -8.65 -18.62
N GLU A 150 19.71 -8.53 -17.53
CA GLU A 150 18.46 -7.76 -17.48
C GLU A 150 18.70 -6.27 -17.59
N PHE A 151 19.78 -5.79 -16.96
CA PHE A 151 20.21 -4.40 -17.07
C PHE A 151 20.63 -4.08 -18.50
N ILE A 152 21.41 -4.96 -19.13
CA ILE A 152 21.81 -4.82 -20.53
C ILE A 152 20.60 -4.81 -21.46
N ALA A 153 19.67 -5.75 -21.30
CA ALA A 153 18.45 -5.80 -22.10
C ALA A 153 17.60 -4.53 -21.97
N MET A 154 17.52 -3.96 -20.77
CA MET A 154 16.87 -2.67 -20.54
C MET A 154 17.59 -1.53 -21.27
N LEU A 155 18.92 -1.43 -21.15
CA LEU A 155 19.71 -0.40 -21.85
C LEU A 155 19.56 -0.51 -23.38
N GLU A 156 19.51 -1.71 -23.93
CA GLU A 156 19.37 -1.93 -25.38
C GLU A 156 17.98 -1.61 -25.92
N ARG A 157 16.95 -1.77 -25.09
CA ARG A 157 15.57 -1.40 -25.42
C ARG A 157 15.39 0.12 -25.34
N GLU A 158 15.72 0.70 -24.19
CA GLU A 158 15.43 2.11 -23.90
C GLU A 158 16.45 3.07 -24.54
N GLY A 159 17.71 2.64 -24.69
CA GLY A 159 18.79 3.44 -25.25
C GLY A 159 18.62 3.86 -26.70
N LYS A 160 17.69 3.21 -27.42
CA LYS A 160 17.36 3.51 -28.81
C LYS A 160 16.37 4.68 -28.96
N ILE A 161 15.73 5.10 -27.87
CA ILE A 161 14.71 6.14 -27.89
C ILE A 161 15.41 7.50 -27.70
N PRO A 162 15.35 8.43 -28.67
CA PRO A 162 15.87 9.78 -28.49
C PRO A 162 15.16 10.52 -27.35
N LEU A 163 15.90 11.37 -26.62
CA LEU A 163 15.34 12.13 -25.49
C LEU A 163 14.13 13.00 -25.89
N GLU A 164 14.16 13.58 -27.09
CA GLU A 164 13.09 14.40 -27.65
C GLU A 164 11.77 13.64 -27.89
N ASN A 165 11.82 12.31 -28.00
CA ASN A 165 10.64 11.47 -28.19
C ASN A 165 9.97 11.09 -26.85
N ILE A 166 10.56 11.46 -25.71
CA ILE A 166 9.98 11.19 -24.40
C ILE A 166 8.94 12.25 -24.07
N GLN A 167 7.71 11.79 -23.82
CA GLN A 167 6.61 12.66 -23.45
C GLN A 167 6.75 13.18 -22.02
N GLU A 168 6.36 14.44 -21.81
CA GLU A 168 6.18 14.99 -20.47
C GLU A 168 5.04 14.27 -19.73
N GLU A 169 5.09 14.29 -18.39
CA GLU A 169 3.95 13.87 -17.59
C GLU A 169 2.80 14.88 -17.74
N THR A 170 1.62 14.36 -18.01
CA THR A 170 0.39 15.15 -18.20
C THR A 170 -0.74 14.72 -17.28
N ASP A 171 -0.62 13.56 -16.63
CA ASP A 171 -1.64 13.09 -15.70
C ASP A 171 -1.63 13.97 -14.43
N PRO A 172 -2.74 14.70 -14.16
CA PRO A 172 -2.80 15.62 -13.03
C PRO A 172 -2.70 14.90 -11.68
N VAL A 173 -3.14 13.64 -11.58
CA VAL A 173 -3.04 12.83 -10.37
C VAL A 173 -1.57 12.48 -10.12
N ILE A 174 -0.84 12.06 -11.16
CA ILE A 174 0.60 11.74 -11.04
C ILE A 174 1.41 12.99 -10.70
N ILE A 175 1.12 14.12 -11.35
CA ILE A 175 1.79 15.40 -11.07
C ILE A 175 1.53 15.83 -9.63
N GLN A 176 0.27 15.84 -9.18
CA GLN A 176 -0.07 16.22 -7.81
C GLN A 176 0.58 15.28 -6.78
N MET A 177 0.60 13.98 -7.07
CA MET A 177 1.27 12.98 -6.25
C MET A 177 2.77 13.31 -6.12
N TYR A 178 3.46 13.56 -7.24
CA TYR A 178 4.88 13.90 -7.25
C TYR A 178 5.15 15.23 -6.54
N VAL A 179 4.31 16.25 -6.77
CA VAL A 179 4.39 17.55 -6.10
C VAL A 179 4.23 17.39 -4.59
N ALA A 180 3.22 16.65 -4.13
CA ALA A 180 2.99 16.39 -2.72
C ALA A 180 4.18 15.66 -2.08
N GLN A 181 4.75 14.67 -2.77
CA GLN A 181 5.96 13.99 -2.34
C GLN A 181 7.14 14.96 -2.18
N LYS A 182 7.37 15.88 -3.12
CA LYS A 182 8.52 16.80 -3.08
C LYS A 182 8.31 18.01 -2.15
N GLN A 183 7.09 18.51 -2.01
CA GLN A 183 6.75 19.65 -1.15
C GLN A 183 7.01 19.38 0.34
N GLN A 184 6.87 18.13 0.79
CA GLN A 184 7.19 17.75 2.17
C GLN A 184 8.65 18.05 2.55
N PHE A 185 9.56 18.13 1.57
CA PHE A 185 11.01 18.29 1.77
C PHE A 185 11.54 19.65 1.32
N LEU A 186 10.92 20.28 0.32
CA LEU A 186 11.35 21.57 -0.21
C LEU A 186 10.80 22.78 0.58
N LYS A 187 10.58 22.64 1.90
CA LYS A 187 10.13 23.72 2.79
C LYS A 187 11.01 24.98 2.74
N GLY A 188 12.21 24.91 2.16
CA GLY A 188 13.14 26.03 1.94
C GLY A 188 13.00 26.78 0.61
N GLY A 189 11.96 26.52 -0.20
CA GLY A 189 11.68 27.26 -1.44
C GLY A 189 12.68 27.01 -2.59
N GLU A 190 12.75 27.94 -3.54
CA GLU A 190 13.55 27.85 -4.77
C GLU A 190 15.05 27.59 -4.53
N SER A 191 15.63 28.18 -3.48
CA SER A 191 17.04 28.01 -3.11
C SER A 191 17.36 26.59 -2.64
N ALA A 192 16.47 25.96 -1.87
CA ALA A 192 16.63 24.57 -1.46
C ALA A 192 16.46 23.61 -2.64
N PHE A 193 15.55 23.94 -3.57
CA PHE A 193 15.34 23.16 -4.78
C PHE A 193 16.57 23.15 -5.71
N LYS A 194 17.19 24.31 -5.91
CA LYS A 194 18.42 24.42 -6.71
C LYS A 194 19.58 23.62 -6.11
N LEU A 195 19.76 23.67 -4.79
CA LEU A 195 20.79 22.90 -4.08
C LEU A 195 20.57 21.37 -4.22
N VAL A 196 19.32 20.92 -4.26
CA VAL A 196 18.97 19.51 -4.49
C VAL A 196 19.25 19.11 -5.94
N LEU A 197 18.90 19.95 -6.93
CA LEU A 197 19.23 19.70 -8.33
C LEU A 197 20.74 19.63 -8.57
N ASP A 198 21.52 20.52 -7.94
CA ASP A 198 22.99 20.54 -8.02
C ASP A 198 23.63 19.29 -7.38
N ARG A 199 22.98 18.67 -6.39
CA ARG A 199 23.45 17.43 -5.72
C ARG A 199 22.98 16.14 -6.38
N MET A 200 21.95 16.20 -7.23
CA MET A 200 21.31 15.02 -7.81
C MET A 200 22.02 14.43 -9.04
N SER A 201 23.14 15.02 -9.50
CA SER A 201 23.95 14.45 -10.58
C SER A 201 25.44 14.49 -10.24
N PRO A 202 26.06 13.36 -9.90
CA PRO A 202 27.52 13.26 -9.74
C PRO A 202 28.30 13.64 -11.01
N SER A 203 27.68 13.54 -12.20
CA SER A 203 28.27 13.92 -13.49
C SER A 203 28.39 15.43 -13.73
N TYR A 204 27.88 16.27 -12.82
CA TYR A 204 27.97 17.73 -12.93
C TYR A 204 29.42 18.26 -12.90
N ASN A 205 30.34 17.51 -12.29
CA ASN A 205 31.73 17.94 -12.15
C ASN A 205 32.54 17.81 -13.44
N VAL A 206 31.99 17.20 -14.51
CA VAL A 206 32.61 16.97 -15.86
C VAL A 206 33.91 16.14 -15.84
N ARG A 207 34.61 16.10 -14.71
CA ARG A 207 35.86 15.37 -14.50
C ARG A 207 35.58 14.02 -13.87
N VAL A 208 36.17 12.99 -14.46
CA VAL A 208 36.16 11.63 -13.89
C VAL A 208 37.01 11.61 -12.61
N PRO A 209 36.45 11.21 -11.45
CA PRO A 209 37.23 11.13 -10.22
C PRO A 209 38.42 10.18 -10.36
N ALA A 210 39.57 10.53 -9.78
CA ALA A 210 40.76 9.67 -9.82
C ALA A 210 40.53 8.30 -9.14
N SER A 211 39.62 8.23 -8.16
CA SER A 211 39.16 6.97 -7.57
C SER A 211 38.49 6.08 -8.60
N PHE A 212 37.53 6.62 -9.36
CA PHE A 212 36.79 5.91 -10.41
C PHE A 212 37.72 5.34 -11.48
N ILE A 213 38.70 6.13 -11.92
CA ILE A 213 39.71 5.68 -12.89
C ILE A 213 40.49 4.47 -12.37
N ARG A 214 40.90 4.50 -11.09
CA ARG A 214 41.66 3.40 -10.48
C ARG A 214 40.80 2.17 -10.25
N GLU A 215 39.58 2.35 -9.78
CA GLU A 215 38.62 1.30 -9.44
C GLU A 215 38.26 0.46 -10.67
N TYR A 216 37.89 1.12 -11.78
CA TYR A 216 37.53 0.47 -13.03
C TYR A 216 38.71 0.32 -14.01
N LYS A 217 39.93 0.65 -13.58
CA LYS A 217 41.18 0.53 -14.35
C LYS A 217 41.08 1.15 -15.75
N LEU A 218 40.53 2.36 -15.84
CA LEU A 218 40.27 3.03 -17.13
C LEU A 218 41.57 3.55 -17.75
N ASP A 219 41.78 3.26 -19.03
CA ASP A 219 42.89 3.84 -19.79
C ASP A 219 42.64 5.32 -20.17
N LYS A 220 43.64 5.98 -20.77
CA LYS A 220 43.55 7.40 -21.15
C LYS A 220 42.51 7.68 -22.25
N GLU A 221 42.23 6.72 -23.11
CA GLU A 221 41.23 6.85 -24.18
C GLU A 221 39.81 6.73 -23.59
N GLN A 222 39.59 5.74 -22.74
CA GLN A 222 38.34 5.53 -22.00
C GLN A 222 38.00 6.75 -21.12
N GLN A 223 39.00 7.31 -20.44
CA GLN A 223 38.85 8.54 -19.67
C GLN A 223 38.34 9.71 -20.53
N LYS A 224 38.95 9.93 -21.70
CA LYS A 224 38.51 10.99 -22.64
C LYS A 224 37.09 10.77 -23.14
N LYS A 225 36.74 9.53 -23.48
CA LYS A 225 35.36 9.18 -23.91
C LYS A 225 34.37 9.50 -22.80
N LEU A 226 34.67 9.12 -21.57
CA LEU A 226 33.80 9.37 -20.41
C LEU A 226 33.64 10.87 -20.09
N GLU A 227 34.71 11.68 -20.22
CA GLU A 227 34.61 13.14 -20.09
C GLU A 227 33.68 13.76 -21.14
N VAL A 228 33.68 13.24 -22.38
CA VAL A 228 32.73 13.65 -23.42
C VAL A 228 31.30 13.30 -23.02
N VAL A 229 31.07 12.12 -22.46
CA VAL A 229 29.75 11.70 -21.95
C VAL A 229 29.27 12.65 -20.85
N TYR A 230 30.09 12.96 -19.85
CA TYR A 230 29.71 13.87 -18.76
C TYR A 230 29.44 15.29 -19.26
N LYS A 231 30.25 15.79 -20.20
CA LYS A 231 29.99 17.10 -20.82
C LYS A 231 28.66 17.11 -21.58
N TRP A 232 28.38 16.07 -22.36
CA TRP A 232 27.12 15.91 -23.07
C TRP A 232 25.93 15.87 -22.10
N LYS A 233 26.02 15.05 -21.05
CA LYS A 233 24.98 14.90 -20.03
C LYS A 233 24.62 16.23 -19.39
N ARG A 234 25.64 16.99 -18.98
CA ARG A 234 25.48 18.32 -18.40
C ARG A 234 24.73 19.27 -19.34
N LEU A 235 25.09 19.30 -20.63
CA LEU A 235 24.43 20.17 -21.61
C LEU A 235 22.95 19.81 -21.80
N GLU A 236 22.61 18.52 -21.91
CA GLU A 236 21.21 18.10 -22.01
C GLU A 236 20.42 18.43 -20.74
N GLN A 237 21.03 18.24 -19.57
CA GLN A 237 20.42 18.59 -18.29
C GLN A 237 20.17 20.10 -18.17
N GLU A 238 21.11 20.95 -18.61
CA GLU A 238 20.95 22.40 -18.64
C GLU A 238 19.79 22.84 -19.56
N LYS A 239 19.57 22.15 -20.69
CA LYS A 239 18.40 22.40 -21.56
C LYS A 239 17.08 22.11 -20.84
N LEU A 240 16.99 20.96 -20.15
CA LEU A 240 15.81 20.60 -19.36
C LEU A 240 15.56 21.60 -18.23
N ILE A 241 16.62 22.01 -17.52
CA ILE A 241 16.51 23.00 -16.44
C ILE A 241 15.98 24.34 -16.97
N LYS A 242 16.48 24.81 -18.12
CA LYS A 242 15.97 26.03 -18.77
C LYS A 242 14.49 25.92 -19.14
N ARG A 243 14.03 24.75 -19.60
CA ARG A 243 12.61 24.48 -19.96
C ARG A 243 11.65 24.56 -18.77
N MET A 244 12.12 24.26 -17.56
CA MET A 244 11.28 24.36 -16.34
C MET A 244 10.84 25.80 -16.06
N GLY A 245 11.72 26.79 -16.31
CA GLY A 245 11.48 28.16 -15.90
C GLY A 245 11.57 28.35 -14.37
N LYS A 246 11.24 29.55 -13.87
CA LYS A 246 11.35 29.91 -12.44
C LYS A 246 10.03 29.79 -11.65
N LYS A 247 8.89 29.78 -12.33
CA LYS A 247 7.56 29.66 -11.70
C LYS A 247 7.18 28.20 -11.55
N ASP A 248 6.51 27.85 -10.45
CA ASP A 248 5.98 26.51 -10.17
C ASP A 248 7.00 25.38 -10.37
N LEU A 249 8.25 25.62 -9.96
CA LEU A 249 9.42 24.75 -10.17
C LEU A 249 9.14 23.28 -9.87
N ILE A 250 8.48 22.97 -8.75
CA ILE A 250 8.19 21.60 -8.33
C ILE A 250 7.23 20.91 -9.31
N LYS A 251 6.21 21.64 -9.78
CA LYS A 251 5.24 21.13 -10.75
C LYS A 251 5.90 20.92 -12.10
N ARG A 252 6.65 21.90 -12.61
CA ARG A 252 7.38 21.78 -13.88
C ARG A 252 8.41 20.65 -13.84
N PHE A 253 9.06 20.44 -12.70
CA PHE A 253 9.95 19.31 -12.50
C PHE A 253 9.21 17.96 -12.51
N ALA A 254 8.01 17.88 -11.92
CA ALA A 254 7.17 16.69 -12.01
C ALA A 254 6.80 16.37 -13.48
N GLU A 255 6.38 17.38 -14.23
CA GLU A 255 6.06 17.29 -15.67
C GLU A 255 7.27 16.82 -16.50
N LEU A 256 8.46 17.34 -16.23
CA LEU A 256 9.69 16.95 -16.94
C LEU A 256 10.36 15.69 -16.38
N SER A 257 9.85 15.09 -15.31
CA SER A 257 10.51 13.95 -14.64
C SER A 257 10.77 12.74 -15.56
N PRO A 258 9.92 12.39 -16.55
CA PRO A 258 10.24 11.31 -17.49
C PRO A 258 11.49 11.60 -18.33
N LEU A 259 11.70 12.85 -18.73
CA LEU A 259 12.87 13.27 -19.52
C LEU A 259 14.15 13.18 -18.69
N PHE A 260 14.13 13.58 -17.41
CA PHE A 260 15.29 13.44 -16.53
C PHE A 260 15.64 11.96 -16.29
N ALA A 261 14.64 11.11 -16.09
CA ALA A 261 14.84 9.67 -15.94
C ALA A 261 15.44 9.07 -17.23
N HIS A 262 14.90 9.42 -18.39
CA HIS A 262 15.41 8.93 -19.67
C HIS A 262 16.82 9.43 -19.99
N LEU A 263 17.13 10.68 -19.67
CA LEU A 263 18.47 11.24 -19.87
C LEU A 263 19.54 10.50 -19.06
N ASN A 264 19.18 9.94 -17.91
CA ASN A 264 20.08 9.04 -17.20
C ASN A 264 20.22 7.70 -17.95
N ILE A 265 19.16 7.11 -18.55
CA ILE A 265 19.26 5.85 -19.34
C ILE A 265 20.34 6.02 -20.41
N LEU A 266 20.24 7.12 -21.14
CA LEU A 266 21.14 7.46 -22.22
C LEU A 266 22.58 7.70 -21.73
N GLU A 267 22.76 8.18 -20.49
CA GLU A 267 24.09 8.28 -19.86
C GLU A 267 24.67 6.90 -19.59
N GLU A 268 23.90 5.98 -19.00
CA GLU A 268 24.35 4.60 -18.74
C GLU A 268 24.74 3.84 -20.01
N VAL A 269 23.96 4.00 -21.09
CA VAL A 269 24.30 3.44 -22.41
C VAL A 269 25.67 3.94 -22.88
N LYS A 270 25.94 5.24 -22.74
CA LYS A 270 27.20 5.85 -23.15
C LYS A 270 28.37 5.48 -22.24
N ILE A 271 28.13 5.29 -20.94
CA ILE A 271 29.15 4.79 -20.00
C ILE A 271 29.54 3.36 -20.39
N ARG A 272 28.57 2.49 -20.70
CA ARG A 272 28.82 1.14 -21.21
C ARG A 272 29.71 1.15 -22.45
N GLU A 273 29.48 2.05 -23.40
CA GLU A 273 30.30 2.20 -24.60
C GLU A 273 31.76 2.62 -24.31
N CYS A 274 32.03 3.20 -23.13
CA CYS A 274 33.37 3.60 -22.72
C CYS A 274 34.17 2.45 -22.07
N MET A 275 33.50 1.37 -21.65
CA MET A 275 34.08 0.28 -20.86
C MET A 275 34.10 -1.03 -21.64
N ASN A 276 35.05 -1.91 -21.35
CA ASN A 276 34.97 -3.29 -21.79
C ASN A 276 33.94 -4.09 -20.94
N PRO A 277 33.52 -5.29 -21.36
CA PRO A 277 32.49 -6.05 -20.64
C PRO A 277 32.82 -6.36 -19.17
N GLU A 278 34.08 -6.65 -18.84
CA GLU A 278 34.51 -6.96 -17.47
C GLU A 278 34.47 -5.70 -16.58
N GLN A 279 34.94 -4.57 -17.10
CA GLN A 279 34.87 -3.28 -16.41
C GLN A 279 33.42 -2.85 -16.17
N HIS A 280 32.56 -3.01 -17.18
CA HIS A 280 31.17 -2.63 -17.06
C HIS A 280 30.39 -3.56 -16.11
N LEU A 281 30.73 -4.84 -16.05
CA LEU A 281 30.18 -5.76 -15.05
C LEU A 281 30.59 -5.35 -13.63
N LEU A 282 31.85 -4.97 -13.42
CA LEU A 282 32.30 -4.44 -12.13
C LEU A 282 31.56 -3.16 -11.76
N TYR A 283 31.45 -2.21 -12.69
CA TYR A 283 30.68 -0.98 -12.54
C TYR A 283 29.22 -1.26 -12.18
N PHE A 284 28.58 -2.19 -12.89
CA PHE A 284 27.23 -2.64 -12.59
C PHE A 284 27.11 -3.24 -11.19
N ASN A 285 28.03 -4.10 -10.77
CA ASN A 285 28.00 -4.72 -9.45
C ASN A 285 28.11 -3.68 -8.33
N ASP A 286 28.96 -2.67 -8.50
CA ASP A 286 29.07 -1.57 -7.53
C ASP A 286 27.80 -0.70 -7.53
N LEU A 287 27.27 -0.41 -8.73
CA LEU A 287 26.06 0.36 -8.90
C LEU A 287 24.84 -0.33 -8.28
N MET A 288 24.79 -1.67 -8.33
CA MET A 288 23.67 -2.48 -7.86
C MET A 288 23.89 -3.13 -6.49
N LYS A 289 25.06 -2.92 -5.85
CA LYS A 289 25.47 -3.60 -4.61
C LYS A 289 24.43 -3.54 -3.48
N GLU A 290 23.72 -2.42 -3.37
CA GLU A 290 22.69 -2.18 -2.35
C GLU A 290 21.28 -2.06 -2.97
N LYS A 291 21.15 -2.37 -4.27
CA LYS A 291 19.93 -2.21 -5.03
C LYS A 291 19.30 -3.57 -5.26
N MET A 292 18.06 -3.70 -4.81
CA MET A 292 17.23 -4.86 -5.10
C MET A 292 16.05 -4.41 -5.97
N ILE A 293 15.59 -5.32 -6.81
CA ILE A 293 14.37 -5.16 -7.60
C ILE A 293 13.26 -5.96 -7.00
N ALA A 294 12.04 -5.47 -7.17
CA ALA A 294 10.86 -6.20 -6.78
C ALA A 294 10.19 -6.80 -8.02
N HIS A 295 9.77 -8.06 -7.91
CA HIS A 295 8.96 -8.72 -8.92
C HIS A 295 7.60 -9.10 -8.37
N GLU A 296 6.55 -8.81 -9.14
CA GLU A 296 5.30 -9.53 -9.05
C GLU A 296 5.33 -10.67 -10.07
N PRO A 297 4.81 -11.87 -9.73
CA PRO A 297 4.49 -12.88 -10.72
C PRO A 297 3.21 -12.44 -11.45
N ASP A 298 3.30 -11.46 -12.35
CA ASP A 298 2.20 -11.18 -13.27
C ASP A 298 2.36 -12.06 -14.52
N GLY A 299 1.31 -12.80 -14.82
CA GLY A 299 1.35 -13.98 -15.68
C GLY A 299 1.50 -13.71 -17.17
N ASN A 300 1.67 -12.45 -17.64
CA ASN A 300 1.83 -12.18 -19.08
C ASN A 300 2.32 -10.78 -19.51
N GLU A 301 2.83 -9.90 -18.63
CA GLU A 301 3.39 -8.61 -19.10
C GLU A 301 4.85 -8.39 -18.64
N PRO A 302 5.77 -8.01 -19.56
CA PRO A 302 7.17 -7.72 -19.24
C PRO A 302 7.36 -6.46 -18.37
N CYS A 303 6.27 -5.81 -17.96
CA CYS A 303 6.30 -4.61 -17.15
C CYS A 303 6.33 -4.92 -15.64
N SER A 304 7.21 -5.82 -15.22
CA SER A 304 7.80 -5.81 -13.87
C SER A 304 8.93 -4.76 -13.77
N CYS A 305 8.80 -3.63 -14.48
CA CYS A 305 9.64 -3.20 -15.61
C CYS A 305 11.18 -3.21 -15.55
N LYS A 306 11.85 -3.68 -14.48
CA LYS A 306 13.33 -3.80 -14.41
C LYS A 306 13.98 -2.56 -14.99
N CYS A 307 13.45 -1.38 -14.63
CA CYS A 307 13.94 -0.12 -15.11
C CYS A 307 14.83 0.44 -14.00
N PHE A 308 16.11 0.59 -14.31
CA PHE A 308 17.13 1.20 -13.44
C PHE A 308 16.68 2.56 -12.84
N TYR A 309 15.73 3.24 -13.48
CA TYR A 309 15.18 4.52 -13.02
C TYR A 309 14.25 4.46 -11.84
N HIS A 310 13.71 3.29 -11.49
CA HIS A 310 13.09 3.07 -10.18
C HIS A 310 14.08 3.18 -9.05
N LEU A 311 15.33 2.79 -9.29
CA LEU A 311 16.41 2.85 -8.32
C LEU A 311 16.96 4.28 -8.14
N ASN A 312 16.63 5.18 -9.07
CA ASN A 312 17.06 6.58 -9.11
C ASN A 312 15.88 7.56 -9.04
N VAL A 313 14.63 7.11 -8.79
CA VAL A 313 13.60 8.04 -8.30
C VAL A 313 14.08 8.46 -6.93
N SER A 314 14.94 9.49 -6.86
CA SER A 314 15.62 9.87 -5.63
C SER A 314 14.60 10.00 -4.53
N LEU A 315 14.65 9.00 -3.65
CA LEU A 315 13.77 8.78 -2.54
C LEU A 315 14.08 9.82 -1.48
N HIS A 316 13.57 11.02 -1.69
CA HIS A 316 13.47 11.99 -0.61
C HIS A 316 12.23 11.77 0.26
N GLY A 317 11.38 10.76 -0.04
CA GLY A 317 10.34 10.26 0.87
C GLY A 317 10.85 9.78 2.24
N ILE A 318 12.17 9.60 2.39
CA ILE A 318 12.84 9.17 3.61
C ILE A 318 12.67 10.17 4.77
N ALA A 319 12.57 11.49 4.54
CA ALA A 319 12.49 12.38 5.71
C ALA A 319 11.15 12.27 6.47
N GLY A 320 10.06 11.82 5.81
CA GLY A 320 8.83 11.44 6.50
C GLY A 320 9.00 10.14 7.29
N ILE A 321 9.64 9.15 6.66
CA ILE A 321 9.96 7.84 7.26
C ILE A 321 10.85 8.01 8.49
N GLN A 322 11.95 8.76 8.37
CA GLN A 322 12.92 8.99 9.44
C GLN A 322 12.29 9.73 10.62
N ASN A 323 11.48 10.77 10.37
CA ASN A 323 10.76 11.45 11.45
C ASN A 323 9.81 10.51 12.19
N ARG A 324 9.18 9.56 11.49
CA ARG A 324 8.32 8.56 12.12
C ARG A 324 9.12 7.50 12.87
N ILE A 325 10.16 6.94 12.26
CA ILE A 325 11.09 5.99 12.90
C ILE A 325 11.62 6.58 14.20
N VAL A 326 12.14 7.80 14.19
CA VAL A 326 12.71 8.45 15.38
C VAL A 326 11.67 8.62 16.50
N ARG A 327 10.37 8.78 16.16
CA ARG A 327 9.29 8.90 17.15
C ARG A 327 8.82 7.56 17.70
N GLU A 328 8.89 6.51 16.91
CA GLU A 328 8.31 5.20 17.22
C GLU A 328 9.34 4.18 17.71
N VAL A 329 10.62 4.43 17.47
CA VAL A 329 11.73 3.61 17.95
C VAL A 329 11.85 3.70 19.47
N LYS A 330 11.97 2.55 20.11
CA LYS A 330 12.17 2.37 21.53
C LYS A 330 13.52 1.74 21.76
N TYR A 331 14.38 2.38 22.53
CA TYR A 331 15.68 1.80 22.86
C TYR A 331 15.48 0.55 23.73
N PRO A 332 15.90 -0.66 23.29
CA PRO A 332 15.72 -1.88 24.06
C PRO A 332 16.48 -1.85 25.39
N MET A 333 15.85 -2.27 26.50
CA MET A 333 16.46 -2.25 27.84
C MET A 333 17.78 -3.03 27.88
N ILE A 334 17.84 -4.22 27.27
CA ILE A 334 19.05 -5.05 27.21
C ILE A 334 20.20 -4.30 26.52
N ALA A 335 19.89 -3.56 25.45
CA ALA A 335 20.88 -2.74 24.76
C ALA A 335 21.35 -1.56 25.63
N GLN A 336 20.48 -0.98 26.46
CA GLN A 336 20.87 0.07 27.40
C GLN A 336 21.80 -0.46 28.49
N GLU A 337 21.44 -1.59 29.13
CA GLU A 337 22.23 -2.22 30.19
C GLU A 337 23.64 -2.58 29.72
N HIS A 338 23.77 -3.03 28.47
CA HIS A 338 25.04 -3.41 27.86
C HIS A 338 25.74 -2.25 27.12
N ASN A 339 25.23 -1.01 27.22
CA ASN A 339 25.78 0.17 26.55
C ASN A 339 25.93 0.02 25.02
N ILE A 340 25.08 -0.79 24.39
CA ILE A 340 25.12 -1.12 22.97
C ILE A 340 24.52 0.04 22.19
N GLN A 341 25.34 0.71 21.39
CA GLN A 341 24.97 1.86 20.56
C GLN A 341 25.43 1.63 19.11
N GLY A 342 24.77 2.27 18.15
CA GLY A 342 25.19 2.17 16.75
C GLY A 342 24.10 2.51 15.75
N LYS A 343 24.40 2.22 14.49
CA LYS A 343 23.50 2.44 13.35
C LYS A 343 23.10 1.09 12.77
N VAL A 344 21.86 0.69 12.97
CA VAL A 344 21.25 -0.46 12.28
C VAL A 344 20.71 0.02 10.94
N VAL A 345 20.90 -0.75 9.88
CA VAL A 345 20.31 -0.45 8.55
C VAL A 345 19.31 -1.54 8.22
N VAL A 346 18.06 -1.17 7.97
CA VAL A 346 16.97 -2.10 7.63
C VAL A 346 16.58 -1.93 6.17
N GLY A 347 16.55 -3.03 5.43
CA GLY A 347 16.03 -3.16 4.08
C GLY A 347 14.57 -3.55 4.10
N PHE A 348 13.76 -2.99 3.20
CA PHE A 348 12.34 -3.33 3.06
C PHE A 348 11.79 -2.92 1.70
N LEU A 349 10.68 -3.53 1.30
CA LEU A 349 9.94 -3.19 0.10
C LEU A 349 8.71 -2.36 0.44
N ILE A 350 8.44 -1.33 -0.33
CA ILE A 350 7.12 -0.70 -0.41
C ILE A 350 6.42 -1.29 -1.63
N ASN A 351 5.30 -1.99 -1.43
CA ASN A 351 4.54 -2.66 -2.49
C ASN A 351 3.67 -1.65 -3.27
N MET A 352 3.00 -2.14 -4.32
CA MET A 352 2.15 -1.30 -5.19
C MET A 352 0.89 -0.77 -4.48
N ASP A 353 0.52 -1.36 -3.36
CA ASP A 353 -0.55 -0.88 -2.47
C ASP A 353 -0.03 0.09 -1.39
N GLY A 354 1.28 0.33 -1.36
CA GLY A 354 1.95 1.20 -0.40
C GLY A 354 2.38 0.50 0.89
N ARG A 355 2.02 -0.75 1.13
CA ARG A 355 2.38 -1.45 2.37
C ARG A 355 3.82 -1.91 2.34
N VAL A 356 4.41 -2.05 3.53
CA VAL A 356 5.76 -2.54 3.70
C VAL A 356 5.79 -4.07 3.73
N SER A 357 6.66 -4.69 2.94
CA SER A 357 6.97 -6.13 3.01
C SER A 357 8.48 -6.34 3.03
N ASP A 358 8.91 -7.59 3.18
CA ASP A 358 10.31 -7.99 3.03
C ASP A 358 11.31 -7.25 3.92
N VAL A 359 10.87 -6.94 5.15
CA VAL A 359 11.68 -6.23 6.14
C VAL A 359 12.77 -7.13 6.69
N HIS A 360 14.02 -6.74 6.50
CA HIS A 360 15.20 -7.48 6.97
C HIS A 360 16.35 -6.54 7.35
N VAL A 361 17.28 -7.02 8.18
CA VAL A 361 18.46 -6.25 8.57
C VAL A 361 19.53 -6.38 7.49
N VAL A 362 20.00 -5.23 6.99
CA VAL A 362 21.10 -5.12 6.02
C VAL A 362 22.43 -4.92 6.75
N GLN A 363 22.43 -4.07 7.78
CA GLN A 363 23.59 -3.85 8.64
C GLN A 363 23.16 -3.99 10.11
N SER A 364 23.69 -5.01 10.77
CA SER A 364 23.43 -5.29 12.19
C SER A 364 24.44 -4.57 13.08
N VAL A 365 24.00 -4.24 14.28
CA VAL A 365 24.86 -3.82 15.41
C VAL A 365 24.74 -4.85 16.52
N ASP A 366 23.51 -5.19 16.89
CA ASP A 366 23.19 -6.17 17.92
C ASP A 366 21.76 -6.71 17.69
N PRO A 367 21.50 -8.00 17.94
CA PRO A 367 20.17 -8.60 17.75
C PRO A 367 19.02 -7.89 18.46
N SER A 368 19.27 -7.27 19.63
CA SER A 368 18.24 -6.53 20.36
C SER A 368 17.82 -5.24 19.64
N LEU A 369 18.78 -4.52 19.05
CA LEU A 369 18.52 -3.33 18.24
C LEU A 369 17.89 -3.71 16.89
N ASP A 370 18.31 -4.83 16.32
CA ASP A 370 17.77 -5.38 15.07
C ASP A 370 16.28 -5.70 15.19
N ALA A 371 15.87 -6.39 16.26
CA ALA A 371 14.47 -6.74 16.49
C ALA A 371 13.56 -5.51 16.59
N GLU A 372 14.02 -4.47 17.31
CA GLU A 372 13.30 -3.21 17.39
C GLU A 372 13.25 -2.49 16.04
N SER A 373 14.36 -2.47 15.31
CA SER A 373 14.47 -1.82 14.02
C SER A 373 13.50 -2.43 13.01
N VAL A 374 13.42 -3.77 12.96
CA VAL A 374 12.46 -4.50 12.13
C VAL A 374 11.01 -4.21 12.56
N ARG A 375 10.73 -4.18 13.87
CA ARG A 375 9.39 -3.88 14.41
C ARG A 375 8.90 -2.51 13.95
N VAL A 376 9.72 -1.47 14.09
CA VAL A 376 9.37 -0.10 13.69
C VAL A 376 9.06 -0.01 12.20
N ILE A 377 9.88 -0.66 11.36
CA ILE A 377 9.69 -0.63 9.91
C ILE A 377 8.41 -1.37 9.49
N ARG A 378 8.07 -2.51 10.12
CA ARG A 378 6.81 -3.25 9.85
C ARG A 378 5.56 -2.46 10.23
N GLN A 379 5.66 -1.56 11.20
CA GLN A 379 4.53 -0.74 11.66
C GLN A 379 4.36 0.58 10.90
N LEU A 380 5.20 0.83 9.90
CA LEU A 380 5.04 2.01 9.05
C LEU A 380 3.67 1.99 8.36
N PRO A 381 2.96 3.12 8.30
CA PRO A 381 1.69 3.20 7.61
C PRO A 381 1.89 2.96 6.11
N PRO A 382 0.81 2.59 5.38
CA PRO A 382 0.87 2.50 3.93
C PRO A 382 1.35 3.81 3.31
N PHE A 383 2.30 3.70 2.38
CA PHE A 383 2.86 4.78 1.60
C PHE A 383 1.99 5.09 0.38
N ILE A 384 2.22 6.27 -0.20
CA ILE A 384 1.74 6.54 -1.55
C ILE A 384 2.58 5.66 -2.49
N PRO A 385 1.96 4.77 -3.30
CA PRO A 385 2.70 3.91 -4.22
C PRO A 385 3.57 4.72 -5.19
N VAL A 386 4.73 4.17 -5.55
CA VAL A 386 5.60 4.78 -6.55
C VAL A 386 5.04 4.48 -7.94
N ILE A 387 4.95 5.49 -8.79
CA ILE A 387 4.54 5.34 -10.20
C ILE A 387 5.77 5.50 -11.10
N CYS A 388 5.93 4.59 -12.05
CA CYS A 388 6.92 4.70 -13.10
C CYS A 388 6.63 5.93 -13.97
N PRO A 389 7.54 6.92 -14.06
CA PRO A 389 7.29 8.10 -14.88
C PRO A 389 7.26 7.79 -16.38
N ILE A 390 7.86 6.68 -16.81
CA ILE A 390 7.91 6.24 -18.21
C ILE A 390 6.67 5.43 -18.56
N HIS A 391 6.39 4.37 -17.81
CA HIS A 391 5.33 3.40 -18.13
C HIS A 391 3.97 3.70 -17.48
N LYS A 392 3.89 4.69 -16.59
CA LYS A 392 2.67 5.11 -15.86
C LYS A 392 2.00 3.99 -15.03
N ARG A 393 2.79 3.03 -14.56
CA ARG A 393 2.32 1.92 -13.70
C ARG A 393 2.90 2.02 -12.30
N LYS A 394 2.15 1.51 -11.32
CA LYS A 394 2.65 1.35 -9.96
C LYS A 394 3.80 0.35 -9.96
N VAL A 395 4.76 0.57 -9.08
CA VAL A 395 5.89 -0.34 -8.90
C VAL A 395 6.18 -0.52 -7.42
N ALA A 396 6.60 -1.72 -7.06
CA ALA A 396 7.21 -1.96 -5.78
C ALA A 396 8.66 -1.46 -5.79
N VAL A 397 9.10 -0.87 -4.68
CA VAL A 397 10.41 -0.22 -4.58
C VAL A 397 11.10 -0.65 -3.30
N TYR A 398 12.38 -1.02 -3.43
CA TYR A 398 13.25 -1.37 -2.31
C TYR A 398 13.89 -0.13 -1.68
N TYR A 399 13.90 -0.11 -0.34
CA TYR A 399 14.46 0.96 0.47
C TYR A 399 15.37 0.41 1.54
N THR A 400 16.34 1.23 1.92
CA THR A 400 17.09 1.05 3.16
C THR A 400 16.84 2.26 4.08
N ALA A 401 16.61 1.99 5.37
CA ALA A 401 16.47 3.01 6.39
C ALA A 401 17.54 2.82 7.48
N PRO A 402 18.43 3.80 7.70
CA PRO A 402 19.29 3.80 8.87
C PRO A 402 18.50 4.20 10.12
N ILE A 403 18.71 3.48 11.21
CA ILE A 403 18.15 3.74 12.54
C ILE A 403 19.31 3.89 13.51
N ASN A 404 19.44 5.09 14.10
CA ASN A 404 20.54 5.42 15.00
C ASN A 404 20.10 5.25 16.46
N PHE A 405 20.80 4.38 17.18
CA PHE A 405 20.65 4.21 18.63
C PHE A 405 21.81 4.92 19.32
N LYS A 406 21.49 5.94 20.11
CA LYS A 406 22.43 6.68 20.95
C LYS A 406 21.83 6.84 22.33
N LEU A 407 22.60 6.51 23.36
CA LEU A 407 22.24 6.82 24.73
C LEU A 407 22.33 8.33 24.92
N GLN A 408 21.35 8.90 25.63
CA GLN A 408 21.33 10.32 25.95
C GLN A 408 22.26 10.64 27.11
#